data_AF-A0A497A472-F1
#
_entry.id   AF-A0A497A472-F1
#
_cell.length_a   1.000
_cell.length_b   1.000
_cell.length_c   1.000
_cell.angle_alpha   90.00
_cell.angle_beta   90.00
_cell.angle_gamma   90.00
#
_symmetry.space_group_name_H-M   'P 1'
#
loop_
_entity.id
_entity.type
_entity.pdbx_description
1 polymer ?
#
loop_
_entity_poly.entity_id
_entity_poly.type
_entity_poly.pdbx_seq_one_letter_code
_entity_poly.pdbx_strand_id
1 'polypeptide(L)'
;KAAGANAVLAVGGGSSMDAGKVIAERCGADFLCTVPTTAGTGGEISPWAVISNLDTREKDSVVAKWPDVALLDPKLTLGLPPKTTLFTGIDAFIHGLEAYISSAATPITDALALGGAELIASHLRVAVEHGDDLEARSAMLQGSLLTGAAMLHAGLGLMHAIGNVTGGLYHELPHGLILIRCMDPVLEYNRPALGRKITRLEPLVDRVRADAEALLARFEIASVKVAEADLPLLAERAVANVNAKTNPRPATRGDVEALARQAFVIR
;
A
#
# COMPACT_ATOMS: atom_id res chain seq x y z
N LYS A 1 -4.95 11.63 28.28
CA LYS A 1 -5.57 11.60 29.63
C LYS A 1 -4.90 12.54 30.63
N ALA A 2 -3.63 12.34 31.01
CA ALA A 2 -2.96 13.22 31.99
C ALA A 2 -2.94 14.72 31.58
N ALA A 3 -2.76 14.99 30.29
CA ALA A 3 -2.79 16.35 29.74
C ALA A 3 -4.21 16.94 29.55
N GLY A 4 -5.28 16.24 29.96
CA GLY A 4 -6.66 16.69 29.73
C GLY A 4 -7.11 16.71 28.26
N ALA A 5 -6.29 16.22 27.32
CA ALA A 5 -6.62 16.16 25.90
C ALA A 5 -7.82 15.24 25.63
N ASN A 6 -8.80 15.76 24.87
CA ASN A 6 -10.01 15.07 24.42
C ASN A 6 -10.04 14.82 22.90
N ALA A 7 -9.05 15.33 22.15
CA ALA A 7 -8.91 15.12 20.72
C ALA A 7 -7.48 14.66 20.38
N VAL A 8 -7.34 13.93 19.27
CA VAL A 8 -6.06 13.51 18.71
C VAL A 8 -5.94 14.07 17.29
N LEU A 9 -4.84 14.75 17.01
CA LEU A 9 -4.44 15.16 15.67
C LEU A 9 -3.24 14.33 15.25
N ALA A 10 -3.42 13.44 14.28
CA ALA A 10 -2.37 12.55 13.78
C ALA A 10 -1.80 13.10 12.48
N VAL A 11 -0.63 13.74 12.56
CA VAL A 11 0.07 14.35 11.41
C VAL A 11 1.27 13.49 11.03
N GLY A 12 1.33 13.05 9.77
CA GLY A 12 2.47 12.30 9.26
C GLY A 12 2.10 11.29 8.19
N GLY A 13 3.00 10.33 7.93
CA GLY A 13 2.66 9.15 7.12
C GLY A 13 1.85 8.12 7.91
N GLY A 14 1.68 6.93 7.33
CA GLY A 14 0.89 5.84 7.93
C GLY A 14 1.26 5.51 9.38
N SER A 15 2.55 5.49 9.72
CA SER A 15 3.01 5.20 11.09
C SER A 15 2.45 6.18 12.14
N SER A 16 2.49 7.49 11.88
CA SER A 16 1.92 8.50 12.79
C SER A 16 0.41 8.38 12.88
N MET A 17 -0.26 8.09 11.76
CA MET A 17 -1.71 7.93 11.71
C MET A 17 -2.17 6.68 12.46
N ASP A 18 -1.48 5.55 12.29
CA ASP A 18 -1.80 4.29 12.97
C ASP A 18 -1.59 4.40 14.48
N ALA A 19 -0.49 5.02 14.92
CA ALA A 19 -0.30 5.36 16.32
C ALA A 19 -1.42 6.28 16.83
N GLY A 20 -1.79 7.31 16.06
CA GLY A 20 -2.86 8.24 16.39
C GLY A 20 -4.21 7.55 16.61
N LYS A 21 -4.60 6.63 15.71
CA LYS A 21 -5.84 5.85 15.82
C LYS A 21 -5.88 5.02 17.10
N VAL A 22 -4.80 4.29 17.39
CA VAL A 22 -4.69 3.44 18.59
C VAL A 22 -4.69 4.27 19.87
N ILE A 23 -3.97 5.41 19.89
CA ILE A 23 -3.97 6.32 21.03
C ILE A 23 -5.35 6.90 21.27
N ALA A 24 -6.04 7.33 20.22
CA ALA A 24 -7.38 7.91 20.30
C ALA A 24 -8.39 6.90 20.86
N GLU A 25 -8.36 5.66 20.37
CA GLU A 25 -9.20 4.55 20.88
C GLU A 25 -8.92 4.27 22.36
N ARG A 26 -7.66 3.99 22.73
CA ARG A 26 -7.28 3.63 24.10
C ARG A 26 -7.50 4.77 25.10
N CYS A 27 -7.37 6.01 24.64
CA CYS A 27 -7.60 7.17 25.49
C CYS A 27 -9.07 7.56 25.61
N GLY A 28 -9.96 7.01 24.76
CA GLY A 28 -11.34 7.47 24.66
C GLY A 28 -11.42 8.92 24.19
N ALA A 29 -10.65 9.28 23.16
CA ALA A 29 -10.70 10.61 22.56
C ALA A 29 -12.03 10.80 21.82
N ASP A 30 -12.67 11.95 22.03
CA ASP A 30 -13.94 12.30 21.39
C ASP A 30 -13.75 12.47 19.89
N PHE A 31 -12.62 13.04 19.48
CA PHE A 31 -12.34 13.42 18.09
C PHE A 31 -10.95 12.97 17.63
N LEU A 32 -10.87 12.45 16.41
CA LEU A 32 -9.64 12.08 15.71
C LEU A 32 -9.61 12.76 14.34
N CYS A 33 -8.60 13.60 14.11
CA CYS A 33 -8.28 14.13 12.79
C CYS A 33 -6.95 13.56 12.30
N THR A 34 -6.94 13.06 11.07
CA THR A 34 -5.73 12.57 10.39
C THR A 34 -5.30 13.52 9.29
N VAL A 35 -4.00 13.82 9.24
CA VAL A 35 -3.41 14.74 8.28
C VAL A 35 -2.24 14.04 7.59
N PRO A 36 -2.48 13.37 6.45
CA PRO A 36 -1.43 12.63 5.75
C PRO A 36 -0.37 13.58 5.18
N THR A 37 0.90 13.28 5.45
CA THR A 37 2.07 13.95 4.84
C THR A 37 2.73 13.10 3.74
N THR A 38 2.07 11.99 3.37
CA THR A 38 2.48 11.06 2.31
C THR A 38 1.26 10.69 1.49
N ALA A 39 1.42 10.54 0.17
CA ALA A 39 0.41 9.97 -0.71
C ALA A 39 0.74 8.49 -0.94
N GLY A 40 0.07 7.58 -0.20
CA GLY A 40 0.37 6.16 -0.21
C GLY A 40 -0.66 5.30 0.52
N THR A 41 -0.69 5.44 1.84
CA THR A 41 -1.29 4.42 2.71
C THR A 41 -2.83 4.37 2.70
N GLY A 42 -3.50 5.47 2.35
CA GLY A 42 -4.97 5.60 2.52
C GLY A 42 -5.45 5.46 3.98
N GLY A 43 -4.52 5.47 4.94
CA GLY A 43 -4.78 5.25 6.36
C GLY A 43 -5.63 6.36 6.98
N GLU A 44 -5.66 7.55 6.38
CA GLU A 44 -6.42 8.72 6.85
C GLU A 44 -7.95 8.53 6.82
N ILE A 45 -8.46 7.51 6.11
CA ILE A 45 -9.89 7.23 6.00
C ILE A 45 -10.28 5.82 6.48
N SER A 46 -9.40 5.14 7.20
CA SER A 46 -9.65 3.77 7.66
C SER A 46 -9.39 3.60 9.17
N PRO A 47 -10.10 2.68 9.83
CA PRO A 47 -9.85 2.34 11.24
C PRO A 47 -8.68 1.37 11.39
N TRP A 48 -8.17 0.83 10.29
CA TRP A 48 -7.06 -0.11 10.30
C TRP A 48 -5.79 0.59 10.74
N ALA A 49 -5.11 0.01 11.73
CA ALA A 49 -3.80 0.44 12.18
C ALA A 49 -2.84 -0.74 12.07
N VAL A 50 -1.70 -0.56 11.41
CA VAL A 50 -0.66 -1.58 11.26
C VAL A 50 0.39 -1.38 12.35
N ILE A 51 0.43 -2.30 13.31
CA ILE A 51 1.33 -2.24 14.46
C ILE A 51 2.39 -3.33 14.35
N SER A 52 3.65 -2.97 14.51
CA SER A 52 4.74 -3.95 14.51
C SER A 52 4.76 -4.70 15.83
N ASN A 53 4.69 -6.03 15.75
CA ASN A 53 4.85 -6.95 16.86
C ASN A 53 6.32 -7.39 16.92
N LEU A 54 7.05 -6.89 17.91
CA LEU A 54 8.48 -7.14 18.05
C LEU A 54 8.80 -8.58 18.45
N ASP A 55 7.85 -9.28 19.07
CA ASP A 55 8.02 -10.67 19.52
C ASP A 55 7.89 -11.64 18.34
N THR A 56 6.88 -11.43 17.49
CA THR A 56 6.63 -12.31 16.33
C THR A 56 7.33 -11.85 15.05
N ARG A 57 7.89 -10.63 15.06
CA ARG A 57 8.45 -9.91 13.90
C ARG A 57 7.44 -9.80 12.76
N GLU A 58 6.21 -9.46 13.11
CA GLU A 58 5.10 -9.30 12.17
C GLU A 58 4.54 -7.88 12.21
N LYS A 59 3.83 -7.52 11.16
CA LYS A 59 2.99 -6.33 11.10
C LYS A 59 1.54 -6.77 11.25
N ASP A 60 0.97 -6.54 12.42
CA ASP A 60 -0.39 -6.91 12.77
C ASP A 60 -1.35 -5.76 12.40
N SER A 61 -2.42 -6.08 11.70
CA SER A 61 -3.51 -5.14 11.42
C SER A 61 -4.56 -5.21 12.52
N VAL A 62 -4.80 -4.11 13.22
CA VAL A 62 -5.84 -3.99 14.25
C VAL A 62 -6.87 -2.95 13.85
N VAL A 63 -8.11 -3.14 14.29
CA VAL A 63 -9.17 -2.12 14.17
C VAL A 63 -9.06 -1.19 15.37
N ALA A 64 -8.98 0.12 15.11
CA ALA A 64 -8.92 1.19 16.11
C ALA A 64 -9.96 2.27 15.80
N LYS A 65 -9.82 3.46 16.40
CA LYS A 65 -10.78 4.57 16.21
C LYS A 65 -10.79 5.00 14.74
N TRP A 66 -11.99 5.14 14.18
CA TRP A 66 -12.20 5.78 12.89
C TRP A 66 -11.80 7.26 12.94
N PRO A 67 -11.07 7.77 11.93
CA PRO A 67 -10.89 9.20 11.76
C PRO A 67 -12.24 9.89 11.56
N ASP A 68 -12.50 10.94 12.33
CA ASP A 68 -13.68 11.79 12.18
C ASP A 68 -13.51 12.75 11.00
N VAL A 69 -12.26 13.18 10.74
CA VAL A 69 -11.88 14.05 9.62
C VAL A 69 -10.52 13.62 9.07
N ALA A 70 -10.42 13.57 7.73
CA ALA A 70 -9.16 13.50 7.01
C ALA A 70 -8.89 14.86 6.33
N LEU A 71 -7.81 15.55 6.70
CA LEU A 71 -7.41 16.82 6.11
C LEU A 71 -6.25 16.60 5.13
N LEU A 72 -6.57 16.66 3.83
CA LEU A 72 -5.61 16.47 2.76
C LEU A 72 -5.07 17.82 2.29
N ASP A 73 -3.91 18.22 2.78
CA ASP A 73 -3.19 19.40 2.30
C ASP A 73 -1.94 18.97 1.51
N PRO A 74 -1.92 19.11 0.16
CA PRO A 74 -0.78 18.70 -0.65
C PRO A 74 0.50 19.47 -0.31
N LYS A 75 0.42 20.65 0.31
CA LYS A 75 1.60 21.41 0.75
C LYS A 75 2.39 20.67 1.82
N LEU A 76 1.73 19.83 2.62
CA LEU A 76 2.37 19.01 3.64
C LEU A 76 3.13 17.81 3.04
N THR A 77 3.01 17.58 1.73
CA THR A 77 3.73 16.51 1.02
C THR A 77 4.93 17.02 0.22
N LEU A 78 5.10 18.34 0.05
CA LEU A 78 6.16 18.94 -0.77
C LEU A 78 7.57 18.57 -0.28
N GLY A 79 7.74 18.42 1.03
CA GLY A 79 9.01 18.04 1.65
C GLY A 79 9.36 16.55 1.56
N LEU A 80 8.51 15.72 0.95
CA LEU A 80 8.71 14.28 0.93
C LEU A 80 9.85 13.91 -0.05
N PRO A 81 10.90 13.17 0.40
CA PRO A 81 12.03 12.83 -0.47
C PRO A 81 11.61 12.04 -1.73
N PRO A 82 12.36 12.13 -2.84
CA PRO A 82 12.02 11.43 -4.09
C PRO A 82 11.84 9.91 -3.93
N LYS A 83 12.76 9.24 -3.20
CA LYS A 83 12.68 7.80 -2.95
C LYS A 83 11.41 7.43 -2.17
N THR A 84 11.08 8.19 -1.13
CA THR A 84 9.86 7.97 -0.34
C THR A 84 8.62 8.22 -1.18
N THR A 85 8.61 9.28 -1.99
CA THR A 85 7.50 9.60 -2.91
C THR A 85 7.26 8.48 -3.92
N LEU A 86 8.33 7.89 -4.46
CA LEU A 86 8.24 6.75 -5.36
C LEU A 86 7.57 5.56 -4.67
N PHE A 87 8.06 5.16 -3.49
CA PHE A 87 7.56 3.95 -2.83
C PHE A 87 6.15 4.13 -2.28
N THR A 88 5.79 5.29 -1.74
CA THR A 88 4.41 5.54 -1.30
C THR A 88 3.46 5.66 -2.49
N GLY A 89 3.90 6.25 -3.60
CA GLY A 89 3.09 6.32 -4.80
C GLY A 89 2.82 4.96 -5.44
N ILE A 90 3.82 4.07 -5.47
CA ILE A 90 3.66 2.68 -5.89
C ILE A 90 2.67 1.95 -4.99
N ASP A 91 2.79 2.13 -3.67
CA ASP A 91 1.87 1.54 -2.67
C ASP A 91 0.42 1.94 -2.97
N ALA A 92 0.16 3.25 -3.12
CA ALA A 92 -1.17 3.75 -3.49
C ALA A 92 -1.68 3.21 -4.83
N PHE A 93 -0.80 3.07 -5.83
CA PHE A 93 -1.18 2.49 -7.12
C PHE A 93 -1.61 1.04 -6.96
N ILE A 94 -0.84 0.25 -6.19
CA ILE A 94 -1.10 -1.17 -5.98
C ILE A 94 -2.34 -1.39 -5.11
N HIS A 95 -2.67 -0.48 -4.19
CA HIS A 95 -3.99 -0.47 -3.54
C HIS A 95 -5.13 -0.44 -4.56
N GLY A 96 -5.05 0.47 -5.54
CA GLY A 96 -6.06 0.58 -6.59
C GLY A 96 -6.08 -0.65 -7.49
N LEU A 97 -4.91 -1.14 -7.88
CA LEU A 97 -4.76 -2.34 -8.71
C LEU A 97 -5.40 -3.56 -8.06
N GLU A 98 -5.04 -3.87 -6.81
CA GLU A 98 -5.56 -5.04 -6.09
C GLU A 98 -7.04 -4.89 -5.74
N ALA A 99 -7.48 -3.69 -5.32
CA ALA A 99 -8.89 -3.43 -5.04
C ALA A 99 -9.76 -3.61 -6.30
N TYR A 100 -9.26 -3.20 -7.47
CA TYR A 100 -9.99 -3.35 -8.73
C TYR A 100 -10.12 -4.81 -9.16
N ILE A 101 -9.10 -5.65 -8.93
CA ILE A 101 -9.14 -7.08 -9.30
C ILE A 101 -9.66 -7.97 -8.18
N SER A 102 -9.98 -7.42 -7.01
CA SER A 102 -10.44 -8.18 -5.85
C SER A 102 -11.70 -9.01 -6.14
N SER A 103 -11.82 -10.17 -5.50
CA SER A 103 -13.04 -10.97 -5.50
C SER A 103 -14.22 -10.29 -4.77
N ALA A 104 -13.95 -9.26 -3.96
CA ALA A 104 -14.94 -8.44 -3.27
C ALA A 104 -15.20 -7.08 -3.96
N ALA A 105 -14.66 -6.87 -5.16
CA ALA A 105 -14.85 -5.63 -5.90
C ALA A 105 -16.33 -5.41 -6.28
N THR A 106 -16.75 -4.15 -6.22
CA THR A 106 -18.08 -3.65 -6.59
C THR A 106 -17.95 -2.54 -7.63
N PRO A 107 -19.03 -2.15 -8.33
CA PRO A 107 -18.97 -1.01 -9.26
C PRO A 107 -18.48 0.31 -8.61
N ILE A 108 -18.75 0.51 -7.31
CA ILE A 108 -18.29 1.69 -6.58
C ILE A 108 -16.78 1.62 -6.34
N THR A 109 -16.28 0.50 -5.82
CA THR A 109 -14.83 0.34 -5.61
C THR A 109 -14.07 0.33 -6.92
N ASP A 110 -14.69 -0.16 -8.00
CA ASP A 110 -14.09 -0.13 -9.33
C ASP A 110 -13.89 1.30 -9.85
N ALA A 111 -14.88 2.17 -9.66
CA ALA A 111 -14.78 3.58 -10.04
C ALA A 111 -13.70 4.31 -9.24
N LEU A 112 -13.65 4.08 -7.92
CA LEU A 112 -12.64 4.65 -7.03
C LEU A 112 -11.24 4.15 -7.36
N ALA A 113 -11.08 2.83 -7.53
CA ALA A 113 -9.80 2.21 -7.83
C ALA A 113 -9.21 2.68 -9.17
N LEU A 114 -10.02 2.69 -10.23
CA LEU A 114 -9.57 3.16 -11.55
C LEU A 114 -9.24 4.64 -11.53
N GLY A 115 -10.13 5.49 -11.00
CA GLY A 115 -9.88 6.93 -10.96
C GLY A 115 -8.63 7.29 -10.14
N GLY A 116 -8.42 6.61 -9.02
CA GLY A 116 -7.21 6.78 -8.21
C GLY A 116 -5.94 6.27 -8.91
N ALA A 117 -6.00 5.08 -9.51
CA ALA A 117 -4.87 4.51 -10.24
C ALA A 117 -4.47 5.34 -11.47
N GLU A 118 -5.44 5.92 -12.19
CA GLU A 118 -5.21 6.83 -13.32
C GLU A 118 -4.50 8.12 -12.89
N LEU A 119 -4.96 8.75 -11.79
CA LEU A 119 -4.30 9.93 -11.22
C LEU A 119 -2.84 9.62 -10.85
N ILE A 120 -2.62 8.51 -10.14
CA ILE A 120 -1.28 8.11 -9.70
C ILE A 120 -0.38 7.79 -10.88
N ALA A 121 -0.83 6.93 -11.81
CA ALA A 121 -0.04 6.54 -12.97
C ALA A 121 0.35 7.75 -13.84
N SER A 122 -0.50 8.77 -13.89
CA SER A 122 -0.23 9.99 -14.69
C SER A 122 0.73 10.97 -14.03
N HIS A 123 0.85 10.97 -12.69
CA HIS A 123 1.57 12.01 -11.95
C HIS A 123 2.74 11.49 -11.11
N LEU A 124 2.87 10.18 -10.89
CA LEU A 124 3.90 9.57 -10.04
C LEU A 124 5.30 10.05 -10.41
N ARG A 125 5.65 9.95 -11.70
CA ARG A 125 6.96 10.36 -12.16
C ARG A 125 7.24 11.84 -11.91
N VAL A 126 6.29 12.72 -12.23
CA VAL A 126 6.43 14.17 -12.01
C VAL A 126 6.59 14.46 -10.52
N ALA A 127 5.78 13.85 -9.65
CA ALA A 127 5.88 14.03 -8.21
C ALA A 127 7.24 13.56 -7.63
N VAL A 128 7.89 12.57 -8.25
CA VAL A 128 9.22 12.09 -7.85
C VAL A 128 10.33 13.01 -8.38
N GLU A 129 10.25 13.44 -9.64
CA GLU A 129 11.30 14.24 -10.29
C GLU A 129 11.21 15.75 -9.95
N HIS A 130 10.00 16.24 -9.69
CA HIS A 130 9.64 17.62 -9.39
C HIS A 130 8.78 17.66 -8.11
N GLY A 131 9.41 17.40 -6.97
CA GLY A 131 8.72 17.24 -5.69
C GLY A 131 8.01 18.51 -5.16
N ASP A 132 8.27 19.67 -5.76
CA ASP A 132 7.63 20.96 -5.50
C ASP A 132 6.43 21.25 -6.43
N ASP A 133 6.17 20.38 -7.42
CA ASP A 133 5.00 20.47 -8.30
C ASP A 133 3.72 20.19 -7.51
N LEU A 134 2.99 21.27 -7.18
CA LEU A 134 1.80 21.20 -6.36
C LEU A 134 0.65 20.45 -7.05
N GLU A 135 0.58 20.47 -8.38
CA GLU A 135 -0.44 19.75 -9.15
C GLU A 135 -0.18 18.25 -9.07
N ALA A 136 1.05 17.82 -9.31
CA ALA A 136 1.44 16.42 -9.18
C ALA A 136 1.27 15.91 -7.74
N ARG A 137 1.65 16.70 -6.73
CA ARG A 137 1.41 16.36 -5.32
C ARG A 137 -0.09 16.23 -4.99
N SER A 138 -0.91 17.15 -5.52
CA SER A 138 -2.37 17.11 -5.34
C SER A 138 -2.98 15.87 -5.97
N ALA A 139 -2.61 15.55 -7.21
CA ALA A 139 -3.09 14.39 -7.93
C ALA A 139 -2.68 13.08 -7.23
N MET A 140 -1.43 12.99 -6.74
CA MET A 140 -0.97 11.84 -5.96
C MET A 140 -1.77 11.67 -4.67
N LEU A 141 -2.02 12.74 -3.93
CA LEU A 141 -2.75 12.69 -2.65
C LEU A 141 -4.23 12.31 -2.87
N GLN A 142 -4.87 12.87 -3.90
CA GLN A 142 -6.23 12.47 -4.31
C GLN A 142 -6.29 11.03 -4.80
N GLY A 143 -5.30 10.60 -5.58
CA GLY A 143 -5.18 9.23 -6.05
C GLY A 143 -5.07 8.25 -4.88
N SER A 144 -4.19 8.52 -3.91
CA SER A 144 -4.05 7.76 -2.66
C SER A 144 -5.35 7.68 -1.87
N LEU A 145 -6.11 8.76 -1.78
CA LEU A 145 -7.42 8.76 -1.11
C LEU A 145 -8.41 7.82 -1.81
N LEU A 146 -8.52 7.92 -3.13
CA LEU A 146 -9.47 7.14 -3.92
C LEU A 146 -9.13 5.65 -3.90
N THR A 147 -7.85 5.29 -4.07
CA THR A 147 -7.43 3.89 -3.98
C THR A 147 -7.53 3.35 -2.56
N GLY A 148 -7.27 4.18 -1.55
CA GLY A 148 -7.51 3.86 -0.14
C GLY A 148 -8.99 3.55 0.16
N ALA A 149 -9.90 4.35 -0.39
CA ALA A 149 -11.34 4.12 -0.25
C ALA A 149 -11.80 2.85 -0.98
N ALA A 150 -11.21 2.54 -2.14
CA ALA A 150 -11.47 1.28 -2.83
C ALA A 150 -11.00 0.08 -2.00
N MET A 151 -9.75 0.11 -1.52
CA MET A 151 -9.16 -0.91 -0.66
C MET A 151 -10.00 -1.16 0.61
N LEU A 152 -10.50 -0.10 1.25
CA LEU A 152 -11.30 -0.21 2.48
C LEU A 152 -12.53 -1.12 2.32
N HIS A 153 -13.11 -1.15 1.12
CA HIS A 153 -14.33 -1.90 0.83
C HIS A 153 -14.11 -3.17 0.00
N ALA A 154 -13.08 -3.22 -0.84
CA ALA A 154 -12.77 -4.39 -1.67
C ALA A 154 -11.67 -5.29 -1.08
N GLY A 155 -10.96 -4.84 -0.05
CA GLY A 155 -9.73 -5.50 0.38
C GLY A 155 -8.61 -5.41 -0.66
N LEU A 156 -7.62 -6.28 -0.52
CA LEU A 156 -6.41 -6.34 -1.34
C LEU A 156 -6.19 -7.76 -1.88
N GLY A 157 -4.95 -8.12 -2.23
CA GLY A 157 -4.62 -9.42 -2.76
C GLY A 157 -3.24 -9.94 -2.33
N LEU A 158 -2.66 -10.77 -3.20
CA LEU A 158 -1.41 -11.47 -2.91
C LEU A 158 -0.19 -10.54 -2.88
N MET A 159 -0.20 -9.39 -3.55
CA MET A 159 0.93 -8.45 -3.50
C MET A 159 1.12 -7.94 -2.07
N HIS A 160 0.04 -7.45 -1.44
CA HIS A 160 0.11 -7.03 -0.04
C HIS A 160 0.24 -8.20 0.95
N ALA A 161 -0.34 -9.36 0.65
CA ALA A 161 -0.16 -10.54 1.50
C ALA A 161 1.32 -10.96 1.61
N ILE A 162 2.02 -11.03 0.47
CA ILE A 162 3.47 -11.30 0.41
C ILE A 162 4.26 -10.10 0.97
N GLY A 163 3.84 -8.88 0.62
CA GLY A 163 4.51 -7.64 0.99
C GLY A 163 4.56 -7.39 2.50
N ASN A 164 3.46 -7.64 3.20
CA ASN A 164 3.37 -7.45 4.65
C ASN A 164 4.29 -8.40 5.41
N VAL A 165 4.35 -9.66 5.00
CA VAL A 165 5.21 -10.65 5.63
C VAL A 165 6.68 -10.36 5.33
N THR A 166 7.00 -10.07 4.07
CA THR A 166 8.36 -9.71 3.67
C THR A 166 8.84 -8.46 4.42
N GLY A 167 8.02 -7.41 4.54
CA GLY A 167 8.36 -6.21 5.30
C GLY A 167 8.37 -6.39 6.83
N GLY A 168 7.82 -7.50 7.34
CA GLY A 168 7.97 -7.93 8.73
C GLY A 168 9.28 -8.68 8.97
N LEU A 169 9.72 -9.50 8.02
CA LEU A 169 10.99 -10.22 8.12
C LEU A 169 12.20 -9.29 7.86
N TYR A 170 12.05 -8.36 6.91
CA TYR A 170 13.08 -7.43 6.42
C TYR A 170 12.63 -5.98 6.59
N HIS A 171 12.68 -5.47 7.82
CA HIS A 171 12.12 -4.16 8.19
C HIS A 171 12.75 -2.95 7.48
N GLU A 172 13.96 -3.11 6.95
CA GLU A 172 14.69 -2.08 6.21
C GLU A 172 14.16 -1.88 4.78
N LEU A 173 13.39 -2.83 4.25
CA LEU A 173 12.89 -2.75 2.89
C LEU A 173 11.67 -1.81 2.79
N PRO A 174 11.68 -0.82 1.88
CA PRO A 174 10.51 0.00 1.60
C PRO A 174 9.35 -0.86 1.10
N HIS A 175 8.14 -0.66 1.65
CA HIS A 175 6.99 -1.49 1.28
C HIS A 175 6.68 -1.45 -0.21
N GLY A 176 6.62 -0.27 -0.82
CA GLY A 176 6.42 -0.13 -2.27
C GLY A 176 7.49 -0.82 -3.13
N LEU A 177 8.74 -0.95 -2.65
CA LEU A 177 9.77 -1.71 -3.35
C LEU A 177 9.46 -3.21 -3.37
N ILE A 178 8.91 -3.75 -2.28
CA ILE A 178 8.48 -5.13 -2.22
C ILE A 178 7.30 -5.34 -3.16
N LEU A 179 6.29 -4.47 -3.08
CA LEU A 179 5.07 -4.58 -3.86
C LEU A 179 5.31 -4.49 -5.37
N ILE A 180 6.17 -3.57 -5.84
CA ILE A 180 6.47 -3.48 -7.29
C ILE A 180 7.14 -4.75 -7.82
N ARG A 181 7.95 -5.42 -7.00
CA ARG A 181 8.58 -6.70 -7.36
C ARG A 181 7.58 -7.85 -7.38
N CYS A 182 6.55 -7.81 -6.55
CA CYS A 182 5.44 -8.77 -6.58
C CYS A 182 4.47 -8.56 -7.75
N MET A 183 4.42 -7.36 -8.34
CA MET A 183 3.36 -6.95 -9.26
C MET A 183 3.20 -7.89 -10.45
N ASP A 184 4.28 -8.11 -11.22
CA ASP A 184 4.20 -8.92 -12.44
C ASP A 184 3.92 -10.42 -12.15
N PRO A 185 4.63 -11.08 -11.22
CA PRO A 185 4.33 -12.47 -10.86
C PRO A 185 2.88 -12.67 -10.41
N VAL A 186 2.36 -11.78 -9.57
CA VAL A 186 1.00 -11.89 -9.03
C VAL A 186 -0.05 -11.60 -10.10
N LEU A 187 0.16 -10.60 -10.97
CA LEU A 187 -0.75 -10.34 -12.10
C LEU A 187 -0.82 -11.53 -13.05
N GLU A 188 0.32 -12.15 -13.36
CA GLU A 188 0.34 -13.33 -14.23
C GLU A 188 -0.36 -14.53 -13.59
N TYR A 189 -0.14 -14.76 -12.29
CA TYR A 189 -0.87 -15.77 -11.53
C TYR A 189 -2.39 -15.52 -11.53
N ASN A 190 -2.80 -14.26 -11.38
CA ASN A 190 -4.20 -13.88 -11.33
C ASN A 190 -4.86 -13.83 -12.72
N ARG A 191 -4.10 -13.73 -13.82
CA ARG A 191 -4.58 -13.53 -15.19
C ARG A 191 -5.80 -14.39 -15.57
N PRO A 192 -5.86 -15.70 -15.26
CA PRO A 192 -7.03 -16.53 -15.58
C PRO A 192 -8.34 -16.08 -14.94
N ALA A 193 -8.29 -15.35 -13.81
CA ALA A 193 -9.44 -14.88 -13.06
C ALA A 193 -9.84 -13.42 -13.35
N LEU A 194 -9.05 -12.66 -14.12
CA LEU A 194 -9.27 -11.21 -14.29
C LEU A 194 -10.31 -10.84 -15.34
N GLY A 195 -10.62 -11.75 -16.28
CA GLY A 195 -11.58 -11.50 -17.35
C GLY A 195 -11.25 -10.22 -18.13
N ARG A 196 -12.22 -9.32 -18.30
CA ARG A 196 -12.05 -8.05 -19.04
C ARG A 196 -11.42 -6.93 -18.21
N LYS A 197 -11.28 -7.09 -16.88
CA LYS A 197 -10.72 -6.05 -16.01
C LYS A 197 -9.26 -5.76 -16.38
N ILE A 198 -8.50 -6.78 -16.77
CA ILE A 198 -7.08 -6.65 -17.14
C ILE A 198 -6.85 -5.62 -18.25
N THR A 199 -7.74 -5.54 -19.25
CA THR A 199 -7.60 -4.60 -20.39
C THR A 199 -7.60 -3.13 -19.97
N ARG A 200 -8.31 -2.78 -18.88
CA ARG A 200 -8.30 -1.42 -18.35
C ARG A 200 -7.04 -1.11 -17.52
N LEU A 201 -6.45 -2.14 -16.91
CA LEU A 201 -5.30 -1.99 -16.04
C LEU A 201 -3.97 -2.00 -16.80
N GLU A 202 -3.86 -2.80 -17.86
CA GLU A 202 -2.61 -3.00 -18.60
C GLU A 202 -1.90 -1.68 -18.95
N PRO A 203 -2.56 -0.65 -19.52
CA PRO A 203 -1.90 0.62 -19.82
C PRO A 203 -1.35 1.35 -18.57
N LEU A 204 -2.04 1.25 -17.44
CA LEU A 204 -1.64 1.89 -16.19
C LEU A 204 -0.47 1.12 -15.55
N VAL A 205 -0.56 -0.21 -15.53
CA VAL A 205 0.49 -1.10 -15.04
C VAL A 205 1.76 -0.92 -15.86
N ASP A 206 1.66 -0.88 -17.19
CA ASP A 206 2.81 -0.71 -18.07
C ASP A 206 3.51 0.64 -17.83
N ARG A 207 2.74 1.71 -17.64
CA ARG A 207 3.27 3.03 -17.31
C ARG A 207 3.99 3.04 -15.97
N VAL A 208 3.34 2.56 -14.90
CA VAL A 208 3.93 2.54 -13.56
C VAL A 208 5.15 1.62 -13.50
N ARG A 209 5.13 0.47 -14.18
CA ARG A 209 6.29 -0.41 -14.31
C ARG A 209 7.47 0.31 -14.96
N ALA A 210 7.23 0.96 -16.11
CA ALA A 210 8.29 1.67 -16.83
C ALA A 210 8.88 2.81 -16.00
N ASP A 211 8.04 3.62 -15.35
CA ASP A 211 8.48 4.72 -14.49
C ASP A 211 9.23 4.20 -13.26
N ALA A 212 8.73 3.14 -12.61
CA ALA A 212 9.38 2.54 -11.46
C ALA A 212 10.76 1.98 -11.81
N GLU A 213 10.90 1.21 -12.90
CA GLU A 213 12.21 0.66 -13.31
C GLU A 213 13.21 1.78 -13.63
N ALA A 214 12.79 2.82 -14.36
CA ALA A 214 13.65 3.96 -14.68
C ALA A 214 14.13 4.68 -13.41
N LEU A 215 13.24 4.91 -12.44
CA LEU A 215 13.56 5.60 -11.19
C LEU A 215 14.39 4.72 -10.24
N LEU A 216 14.11 3.42 -10.15
CA LEU A 216 14.90 2.47 -9.35
C LEU A 216 16.34 2.39 -9.86
N ALA A 217 16.52 2.32 -11.19
CA ALA A 217 17.85 2.35 -11.81
C ALA A 217 18.56 3.68 -11.54
N ARG A 218 17.88 4.83 -11.73
CA ARG A 218 18.42 6.16 -11.46
C ARG A 218 18.85 6.35 -9.99
N PHE A 219 18.12 5.77 -9.06
CA PHE A 219 18.37 5.86 -7.63
C PHE A 219 19.29 4.75 -7.08
N GLU A 220 19.80 3.89 -7.97
CA GLU A 220 20.66 2.74 -7.67
C GLU A 220 20.06 1.83 -6.58
N ILE A 221 18.75 1.61 -6.65
CA ILE A 221 18.01 0.78 -5.70
C ILE A 221 18.15 -0.69 -6.11
N ALA A 222 18.84 -1.47 -5.29
CA ALA A 222 18.92 -2.91 -5.47
C ALA A 222 17.55 -3.58 -5.32
N SER A 223 17.36 -4.71 -6.00
CA SER A 223 16.17 -5.54 -5.83
C SER A 223 16.10 -6.17 -4.43
N VAL A 224 14.90 -6.64 -4.08
CA VAL A 224 14.61 -7.32 -2.81
C VAL A 224 15.33 -8.66 -2.77
N LYS A 225 16.00 -8.92 -1.64
CA LYS A 225 16.70 -10.17 -1.36
C LYS A 225 16.01 -10.86 -0.20
N VAL A 226 15.75 -12.15 -0.35
CA VAL A 226 15.11 -13.00 0.67
C VAL A 226 15.97 -14.25 0.86
N ALA A 227 16.20 -14.65 2.11
CA ALA A 227 16.89 -15.88 2.43
C ALA A 227 16.01 -17.09 2.06
N GLU A 228 16.60 -18.11 1.45
CA GLU A 228 15.94 -19.38 1.12
C GLU A 228 15.24 -19.99 2.35
N ALA A 229 15.88 -19.88 3.53
CA ALA A 229 15.36 -20.38 4.80
C ALA A 229 14.07 -19.68 5.28
N ASP A 230 13.82 -18.44 4.82
CA ASP A 230 12.63 -17.67 5.22
C ASP A 230 11.42 -17.94 4.32
N LEU A 231 11.61 -18.56 3.14
CA LEU A 231 10.54 -18.82 2.18
C LEU A 231 9.38 -19.66 2.74
N PRO A 232 9.61 -20.77 3.47
CA PRO A 232 8.52 -21.58 4.02
C PRO A 232 7.63 -20.80 5.00
N LEU A 233 8.24 -19.94 5.83
CA LEU A 233 7.55 -19.08 6.80
C LEU A 233 6.82 -17.94 6.09
N LEU A 234 7.47 -17.32 5.11
CA LEU A 234 6.89 -16.26 4.27
C LEU A 234 5.60 -16.76 3.62
N ALA A 235 5.66 -17.91 2.95
CA ALA A 235 4.52 -18.49 2.26
C ALA A 235 3.38 -18.88 3.21
N GLU A 236 3.71 -19.44 4.38
CA GLU A 236 2.72 -19.78 5.41
C GLU A 236 1.94 -18.55 5.88
N ARG A 237 2.67 -17.52 6.30
CA ARG A 237 2.07 -16.29 6.84
C ARG A 237 1.33 -15.50 5.76
N ALA A 238 1.81 -15.50 4.52
CA ALA A 238 1.19 -14.78 3.42
C ALA A 238 -0.16 -15.43 3.02
N VAL A 239 -0.26 -16.76 2.99
CA VAL A 239 -1.55 -17.44 2.77
C VAL A 239 -2.55 -17.16 3.91
N ALA A 240 -2.06 -17.07 5.15
CA ALA A 240 -2.89 -16.76 6.31
C ALA A 240 -3.27 -15.26 6.41
N ASN A 241 -2.60 -14.39 5.64
CA ASN A 241 -2.81 -12.95 5.70
C ASN A 241 -4.24 -12.58 5.27
N VAL A 242 -4.84 -11.61 5.97
CA VAL A 242 -6.21 -11.15 5.66
C VAL A 242 -6.35 -10.68 4.21
N ASN A 243 -5.31 -10.07 3.63
CA ASN A 243 -5.31 -9.56 2.26
C ASN A 243 -5.42 -10.68 1.21
N ALA A 244 -4.90 -11.88 1.50
CA ALA A 244 -4.99 -13.02 0.58
C ALA A 244 -6.43 -13.51 0.40
N LYS A 245 -7.33 -13.22 1.35
CA LYS A 245 -8.74 -13.67 1.34
C LYS A 245 -9.57 -13.05 0.22
N THR A 246 -9.17 -11.86 -0.24
CA THR A 246 -9.87 -11.10 -1.30
C THR A 246 -9.16 -11.17 -2.65
N ASN A 247 -8.06 -11.95 -2.76
CA ASN A 247 -7.41 -12.16 -4.04
C ASN A 247 -8.34 -12.93 -5.00
N PRO A 248 -8.45 -12.54 -6.29
CA PRO A 248 -9.39 -13.16 -7.24
C PRO A 248 -9.14 -14.65 -7.48
N ARG A 249 -7.92 -15.13 -7.24
CA ARG A 249 -7.54 -16.54 -7.34
C ARG A 249 -6.93 -17.01 -6.02
N PRO A 250 -7.53 -17.96 -5.28
CA PRO A 250 -6.95 -18.48 -4.05
C PRO A 250 -5.58 -19.12 -4.30
N ALA A 251 -4.59 -18.83 -3.44
CA ALA A 251 -3.24 -19.37 -3.54
C ALA A 251 -2.92 -20.35 -2.40
N THR A 252 -2.23 -21.43 -2.75
CA THR A 252 -1.63 -22.36 -1.79
C THR A 252 -0.27 -21.85 -1.31
N ARG A 253 0.30 -22.50 -0.28
CA ARG A 253 1.69 -22.19 0.16
C ARG A 253 2.70 -22.37 -0.98
N GLY A 254 2.54 -23.42 -1.79
CA GLY A 254 3.41 -23.67 -2.93
C GLY A 254 3.31 -22.58 -4.01
N ASP A 255 2.09 -22.08 -4.26
CA ASP A 255 1.90 -20.95 -5.19
C ASP A 255 2.61 -19.69 -4.67
N VAL A 256 2.45 -19.36 -3.39
CA VAL A 256 3.09 -18.17 -2.80
C VAL A 256 4.60 -18.28 -2.78
N GLU A 257 5.16 -19.46 -2.49
CA GLU A 257 6.60 -19.67 -2.57
C GLU A 257 7.11 -19.48 -4.01
N ALA A 258 6.41 -20.03 -5.01
CA ALA A 258 6.75 -19.84 -6.41
C ALA A 258 6.69 -18.36 -6.82
N LEU A 259 5.68 -17.61 -6.36
CA LEU A 259 5.56 -16.18 -6.58
C LEU A 259 6.72 -15.40 -5.94
N ALA A 260 7.09 -15.72 -4.70
CA ALA A 260 8.22 -15.08 -4.01
C ALA A 260 9.56 -15.34 -4.74
N ARG A 261 9.77 -16.55 -5.27
CA ARG A 261 10.96 -16.89 -6.07
C ARG A 261 11.03 -16.15 -7.40
N GLN A 262 9.88 -15.80 -7.98
CA GLN A 262 9.81 -14.98 -9.20
C GLN A 262 10.02 -13.49 -8.89
N ALA A 263 9.50 -13.03 -7.75
CA ALA A 263 9.55 -11.62 -7.34
C ALA A 263 10.93 -11.19 -6.81
N PHE A 264 11.62 -12.08 -6.08
CA PHE A 264 12.78 -11.71 -5.26
C PHE A 264 14.06 -12.47 -5.64
N VAL A 265 15.19 -11.89 -5.27
CA VAL A 265 16.50 -12.57 -5.37
C VAL A 265 16.67 -13.47 -4.16
N ILE A 266 16.60 -14.78 -4.37
CA ILE A 266 16.76 -15.76 -3.30
C ILE A 266 18.23 -16.05 -3.02
N ARG A 267 18.59 -16.15 -1.74
CA ARG A 267 19.97 -16.33 -1.26
C ARG A 267 20.10 -17.42 -0.21
#